data_AF-A0A1I5WKI3-F1
#
_entry.id   AF-A0A1I5WKI3-F1
#
_cell.length_a   1.000
_cell.length_b   1.000
_cell.length_c   1.000
_cell.angle_alpha   90.00
_cell.angle_beta   90.00
_cell.angle_gamma   90.00
#
_symmetry.space_group_name_H-M   'P 1'
#
loop_
_entity.id
_entity.type
_entity.pdbx_description
1 polymer ?
#
loop_
_entity_poly.entity_id
_entity_poly.type
_entity_poly.pdbx_seq_one_letter_code
_entity_poly.pdbx_strand_id
1 'polypeptide(L)'
;MSQEQEQNDQTAVRREKMESLQEQGWDPFGKRFDRTHTAASMAEQFDEFSKEELEEQDTSVSLAGRVMTKRGKGKAGFAHIQDISGQIQIYVRMDQVGEEAYELFQSADIGDFVGVTGTAFKTKVGELSVKASEFDLLSKSLRPLPDKFHGLKDVEQRYRQRYLDLIVNPEVRDTFVVRSKILQSMRRYLDDQGYLEVETPMLHSIPGGASARPFITHHNALDMELYIRIAIELHLKRLIVGGMEKVYEIGRVFRNEGVSTRHNPEFTMIELYEAYSDYTDIMTLTENLIAHIAREVLDTTTIVYDGHEIDLSPSWRRIHMVDAIKEETGIDFWEDMSDEKAHALAEEHGVQVTETMTFGHIVNEFFEHFVEEKLIQPVFVYGHPLAISPLAKKNEEDPRFTDRFELFIMGREHGNAFTELNDPVDQRRRFEAQVAEREGGDDEAHRMDTDYLEAMEYGLPPTGGLGIGIDRLVMLLTNSASIRDVLLFPLMRSQSQE
;
A
#
# COMPACT_ATOMS: atom_id res chain seq x y z
N MET A 1 -2.14 -38.92 11.64
CA MET A 1 -1.97 -38.53 10.22
C MET A 1 -1.36 -37.14 10.21
N SER A 2 -0.42 -36.85 9.31
CA SER A 2 0.06 -35.47 9.18
C SER A 2 -1.07 -34.59 8.64
N GLN A 3 -1.07 -33.29 8.94
CA GLN A 3 -2.07 -32.34 8.41
C GLN A 3 -2.13 -32.36 6.88
N GLU A 4 -0.99 -32.60 6.22
CA GLU A 4 -0.87 -32.72 4.77
C GLU A 4 -1.60 -33.97 4.23
N GLN A 5 -1.50 -35.10 4.94
CA GLN A 5 -2.20 -36.33 4.56
C GLN A 5 -3.73 -36.17 4.71
N GLU A 6 -4.18 -35.50 5.77
CA GLU A 6 -5.60 -35.20 5.99
C GLU A 6 -6.15 -34.20 4.95
N GLN A 7 -5.36 -33.20 4.53
CA GLN A 7 -5.73 -32.30 3.43
C GLN A 7 -5.83 -33.02 2.08
N ASN A 8 -4.93 -33.97 1.81
CA ASN A 8 -4.97 -34.77 0.60
C ASN A 8 -6.22 -35.66 0.57
N ASP A 9 -6.58 -36.29 1.70
CA ASP A 9 -7.80 -37.09 1.82
C ASP A 9 -9.07 -36.22 1.62
N GLN A 10 -9.12 -35.03 2.22
CA GLN A 10 -10.25 -34.10 2.01
C GLN A 10 -10.34 -33.59 0.57
N THR A 11 -9.20 -33.37 -0.09
CA THR A 11 -9.15 -32.95 -1.49
C THR A 11 -9.68 -34.06 -2.41
N ALA A 12 -9.34 -35.32 -2.13
CA ALA A 12 -9.84 -36.47 -2.87
C ALA A 12 -11.37 -36.59 -2.73
N VAL A 13 -11.90 -36.55 -1.50
CA VAL A 13 -13.35 -36.59 -1.24
C VAL A 13 -14.10 -35.46 -1.94
N ARG A 14 -13.54 -34.24 -1.96
CA ARG A 14 -14.15 -33.10 -2.66
C ARG A 14 -14.18 -33.28 -4.18
N ARG A 15 -13.19 -33.96 -4.75
CA ARG A 15 -13.17 -34.31 -6.18
C ARG A 15 -14.20 -35.38 -6.50
N GLU A 16 -14.30 -36.43 -5.69
CA GLU A 16 -15.32 -37.47 -5.86
C GLU A 16 -16.74 -36.87 -5.80
N LYS A 17 -16.99 -35.94 -4.87
CA LYS A 17 -18.27 -35.21 -4.81
C LYS A 17 -18.55 -34.38 -6.07
N MET A 18 -17.54 -33.69 -6.59
CA MET A 18 -17.66 -32.92 -7.83
C MET A 18 -18.01 -33.85 -9.01
N GLU A 19 -17.33 -34.99 -9.14
CA GLU A 19 -17.60 -35.97 -10.20
C GLU A 19 -19.01 -36.53 -10.07
N SER A 20 -19.45 -36.87 -8.86
CA SER A 20 -20.82 -37.36 -8.61
C SER A 20 -21.89 -36.32 -8.97
N LEU A 21 -21.65 -35.03 -8.68
CA LEU A 21 -22.54 -33.95 -9.11
C LEU A 21 -22.67 -33.89 -10.64
N GLN A 22 -21.55 -34.05 -11.36
CA GLN A 22 -21.55 -34.07 -12.83
C GLN A 22 -22.30 -35.29 -13.39
N GLU A 23 -22.13 -36.46 -12.80
CA GLU A 23 -22.85 -37.69 -13.19
C GLU A 23 -24.37 -37.56 -13.00
N GLN A 24 -24.80 -36.78 -12.00
CA GLN A 24 -26.20 -36.45 -11.73
C GLN A 24 -26.74 -35.33 -12.64
N GLY A 25 -25.91 -34.77 -13.53
CA GLY A 25 -26.29 -33.72 -14.47
C GLY A 25 -26.18 -32.28 -13.94
N TRP A 26 -25.62 -32.09 -12.73
CA TRP A 26 -25.35 -30.76 -12.18
C TRP A 26 -24.06 -30.16 -12.72
N ASP A 27 -24.03 -28.84 -12.86
CA ASP A 27 -22.79 -28.09 -13.13
C ASP A 27 -22.16 -27.64 -11.79
N PRO A 28 -21.10 -28.30 -11.30
CA PRO A 28 -20.46 -27.94 -10.03
C PRO A 28 -19.75 -26.57 -10.07
N PHE A 29 -19.67 -25.92 -11.23
CA PHE A 29 -19.08 -24.60 -11.42
C PHE A 29 -20.12 -23.55 -11.85
N GLY A 30 -21.41 -23.89 -11.74
CA GLY A 30 -22.52 -22.96 -11.75
C GLY A 30 -22.68 -22.13 -13.03
N LYS A 31 -23.51 -21.09 -12.91
CA LYS A 31 -23.80 -20.08 -13.94
C LYS A 31 -23.86 -18.70 -13.30
N ARG A 32 -24.17 -17.68 -14.09
CA ARG A 32 -24.54 -16.35 -13.59
C ARG A 32 -25.68 -16.50 -12.56
N PHE A 33 -25.54 -15.83 -11.43
CA PHE A 33 -26.57 -15.72 -10.40
C PHE A 33 -26.83 -14.24 -10.11
N ASP A 34 -28.08 -13.81 -10.25
CA ASP A 34 -28.47 -12.42 -10.00
C ASP A 34 -28.80 -12.23 -8.53
N ARG A 35 -28.09 -11.30 -7.88
CA ARG A 35 -28.31 -10.94 -6.47
C ARG A 35 -29.14 -9.67 -6.37
N THR A 36 -29.95 -9.58 -5.32
CA THR A 36 -30.66 -8.35 -4.96
C THR A 36 -30.01 -7.62 -3.78
N HIS A 37 -29.30 -8.34 -2.91
CA HIS A 37 -28.70 -7.77 -1.69
C HIS A 37 -27.29 -8.31 -1.44
N THR A 38 -26.53 -7.59 -0.62
CA THR A 38 -25.37 -8.11 0.12
C THR A 38 -25.77 -8.44 1.56
N ALA A 39 -24.92 -9.14 2.30
CA ALA A 39 -25.15 -9.42 3.71
C ALA A 39 -25.34 -8.13 4.52
N ALA A 40 -24.52 -7.09 4.29
CA ALA A 40 -24.64 -5.80 4.96
C ALA A 40 -25.92 -5.05 4.55
N SER A 41 -26.24 -4.98 3.25
CA SER A 41 -27.46 -4.26 2.82
C SER A 41 -28.73 -4.97 3.33
N MET A 42 -28.70 -6.29 3.46
CA MET A 42 -29.79 -7.05 4.08
C MET A 42 -29.89 -6.75 5.59
N ALA A 43 -28.76 -6.66 6.30
CA ALA A 43 -28.77 -6.29 7.71
C ALA A 43 -29.29 -4.86 7.93
N GLU A 44 -28.76 -3.87 7.20
CA GLU A 44 -29.20 -2.48 7.26
C GLU A 44 -30.70 -2.33 7.00
N GLN A 45 -31.24 -3.09 6.03
CA GLN A 45 -32.65 -2.99 5.67
C GLN A 45 -33.57 -3.75 6.62
N PHE A 46 -33.15 -4.92 7.16
CA PHE A 46 -34.08 -5.84 7.82
C PHE A 46 -33.83 -6.08 9.31
N ASP A 47 -32.68 -5.69 9.86
CA ASP A 47 -32.30 -6.08 11.22
C ASP A 47 -33.07 -5.30 12.31
N GLU A 48 -33.66 -4.16 12.01
CA GLU A 48 -34.52 -3.43 12.96
C GLU A 48 -35.93 -4.04 13.11
N PHE A 49 -36.39 -4.82 12.12
CA PHE A 49 -37.73 -5.42 12.17
C PHE A 49 -37.80 -6.62 13.11
N SER A 50 -38.95 -6.79 13.76
CA SER A 50 -39.30 -7.99 14.49
C SER A 50 -39.54 -9.17 13.56
N LYS A 51 -39.59 -10.38 14.15
CA LYS A 51 -39.85 -11.59 13.38
C LYS A 51 -41.23 -11.55 12.73
N GLU A 52 -42.23 -11.10 13.47
CA GLU A 52 -43.62 -11.00 13.03
C GLU A 52 -43.76 -10.00 11.87
N GLU A 53 -43.08 -8.84 11.95
CA GLU A 53 -43.08 -7.84 10.87
C GLU A 53 -42.42 -8.37 9.59
N LEU A 54 -41.32 -9.13 9.70
CA LEU A 54 -40.68 -9.75 8.53
C LEU A 54 -41.55 -10.86 7.92
N GLU A 55 -42.24 -11.64 8.75
CA GLU A 55 -43.19 -12.67 8.28
C GLU A 55 -44.40 -12.04 7.56
N GLU A 56 -44.83 -10.84 7.96
CA GLU A 56 -45.90 -10.10 7.27
C GLU A 56 -45.43 -9.42 5.97
N GLN A 57 -44.20 -8.89 5.93
CA GLN A 57 -43.65 -8.24 4.73
C GLN A 57 -43.36 -9.22 3.59
N ASP A 58 -42.95 -10.45 3.93
CA ASP A 58 -42.63 -11.52 2.97
C ASP A 58 -41.67 -11.07 1.85
N THR A 59 -40.66 -10.27 2.20
CA THR A 59 -39.76 -9.66 1.21
C THR A 59 -38.78 -10.68 0.66
N SER A 60 -38.82 -10.86 -0.67
CA SER A 60 -37.91 -11.73 -1.40
C SER A 60 -36.51 -11.14 -1.52
N VAL A 61 -35.50 -11.94 -1.20
CA VAL A 61 -34.08 -11.60 -1.25
C VAL A 61 -33.30 -12.71 -1.94
N SER A 62 -32.30 -12.32 -2.74
CA SER A 62 -31.38 -13.21 -3.44
C SER A 62 -29.95 -12.81 -3.09
N LEU A 63 -29.20 -13.72 -2.48
CA LEU A 63 -27.81 -13.52 -2.05
C LEU A 63 -26.93 -14.66 -2.55
N ALA A 64 -25.64 -14.38 -2.72
CA ALA A 64 -24.66 -15.41 -3.01
C ALA A 64 -23.38 -15.15 -2.24
N GLY A 65 -22.73 -16.23 -1.81
CA GLY A 65 -21.54 -16.16 -0.99
C GLY A 65 -20.89 -17.52 -0.77
N ARG A 66 -19.74 -17.50 -0.11
CA ARG A 66 -18.98 -18.69 0.25
C ARG A 66 -19.53 -19.31 1.52
N VAL A 67 -19.78 -20.61 1.54
CA VAL A 67 -20.20 -21.35 2.74
C VAL A 67 -19.06 -21.35 3.76
N MET A 68 -19.24 -20.64 4.88
CA MET A 68 -18.27 -20.53 5.97
C MET A 68 -18.54 -21.51 7.11
N THR A 69 -19.81 -21.79 7.37
CA THR A 69 -20.24 -22.81 8.32
C THR A 69 -21.46 -23.53 7.78
N LYS A 70 -21.67 -24.77 8.23
CA LYS A 70 -22.84 -25.57 7.87
C LYS A 70 -23.19 -26.50 9.02
N ARG A 71 -24.47 -26.56 9.38
CA ARG A 71 -25.00 -27.45 10.42
C ARG A 71 -26.41 -27.91 10.05
N GLY A 72 -26.75 -29.16 10.34
CA GLY A 72 -28.08 -29.68 10.05
C GLY A 72 -28.15 -31.19 10.17
N LYS A 73 -29.34 -31.71 10.44
CA LYS A 73 -29.65 -33.15 10.45
C LYS A 73 -31.06 -33.35 9.90
N GLY A 74 -31.26 -34.41 9.13
CA GLY A 74 -32.56 -34.73 8.55
C GLY A 74 -32.97 -33.75 7.44
N LYS A 75 -34.18 -33.21 7.51
CA LYS A 75 -34.86 -32.46 6.43
C LYS A 75 -34.73 -30.93 6.52
N ALA A 76 -33.90 -30.41 7.43
CA ALA A 76 -33.57 -29.00 7.49
C ALA A 76 -32.12 -28.77 7.92
N GLY A 77 -31.52 -27.68 7.45
CA GLY A 77 -30.18 -27.26 7.83
C GLY A 77 -29.98 -25.74 7.73
N PHE A 78 -28.89 -25.30 8.37
CA PHE A 78 -28.43 -23.92 8.37
C PHE A 78 -27.02 -23.86 7.83
N ALA A 79 -26.69 -22.77 7.16
CA ALA A 79 -25.32 -22.42 6.81
C ALA A 79 -25.12 -20.91 6.96
N HIS A 80 -23.88 -20.49 7.13
CA HIS A 80 -23.50 -19.09 6.99
C HIS A 80 -22.79 -18.92 5.66
N ILE A 81 -23.26 -18.01 4.82
CA ILE A 81 -22.59 -17.64 3.57
C ILE A 81 -21.94 -16.27 3.73
N GLN A 82 -20.73 -16.12 3.19
CA GLN A 82 -19.95 -14.89 3.24
C GLN A 82 -19.85 -14.25 1.86
N ASP A 83 -20.21 -12.98 1.77
CA ASP A 83 -19.92 -12.13 0.62
C ASP A 83 -18.87 -11.07 0.99
N ILE A 84 -18.68 -10.05 0.13
CA ILE A 84 -17.71 -8.99 0.36
C ILE A 84 -18.01 -8.13 1.60
N SER A 85 -19.27 -8.09 2.03
CA SER A 85 -19.77 -7.20 3.08
C SER A 85 -19.90 -7.86 4.44
N GLY A 86 -20.03 -9.19 4.49
CA GLY A 86 -20.17 -9.92 5.75
C GLY A 86 -20.71 -11.33 5.58
N GLN A 87 -21.23 -11.89 6.68
CA GLN A 87 -21.90 -13.19 6.70
C GLN A 87 -23.39 -13.03 6.92
N ILE A 88 -24.18 -13.87 6.26
CA ILE A 88 -25.61 -14.02 6.50
C ILE A 88 -25.96 -15.50 6.68
N GLN A 89 -26.90 -15.78 7.58
CA GLN A 89 -27.39 -17.13 7.77
C GLN A 89 -28.44 -17.50 6.71
N ILE A 90 -28.35 -18.71 6.17
CA ILE A 90 -29.35 -19.31 5.30
C ILE A 90 -30.01 -20.48 6.02
N TYR A 91 -31.31 -20.63 5.84
CA TYR A 91 -32.10 -21.73 6.37
C TYR A 91 -32.76 -22.50 5.22
N VAL A 92 -32.32 -23.74 5.02
CA VAL A 92 -32.72 -24.57 3.89
C VAL A 92 -33.54 -25.75 4.42
N ARG A 93 -34.75 -25.94 3.88
CA ARG A 93 -35.63 -27.06 4.25
C ARG A 93 -36.06 -27.82 3.00
N MET A 94 -36.02 -29.15 3.09
CA MET A 94 -36.37 -30.04 1.99
C MET A 94 -37.82 -29.85 1.48
N ASP A 95 -38.75 -29.55 2.39
CA ASP A 95 -40.15 -29.31 2.02
C ASP A 95 -40.39 -27.96 1.32
N GLN A 96 -39.41 -27.05 1.37
CA GLN A 96 -39.48 -25.74 0.75
C GLN A 96 -38.71 -25.68 -0.57
N VAL A 97 -37.48 -26.21 -0.62
CA VAL A 97 -36.63 -26.17 -1.82
C VAL A 97 -36.76 -27.41 -2.73
N GLY A 98 -37.43 -28.46 -2.25
CA GLY A 98 -37.51 -29.75 -2.94
C GLY A 98 -36.37 -30.71 -2.59
N GLU A 99 -36.51 -31.97 -2.99
CA GLU A 99 -35.57 -33.05 -2.66
C GLU A 99 -34.21 -32.85 -3.36
N GLU A 100 -34.21 -32.60 -4.68
CA GLU A 100 -33.00 -32.39 -5.47
C GLU A 100 -32.13 -31.22 -4.98
N ALA A 101 -32.72 -30.04 -4.77
CA ALA A 101 -32.00 -28.87 -4.26
C ALA A 101 -31.51 -29.07 -2.81
N TYR A 102 -32.25 -29.86 -2.01
CA TYR A 102 -31.83 -30.18 -0.66
C TYR A 102 -30.68 -31.19 -0.62
N GLU A 103 -30.63 -32.15 -1.55
CA GLU A 103 -29.47 -33.02 -1.76
C GLU A 103 -28.23 -32.21 -2.20
N LEU A 104 -28.41 -31.22 -3.08
CA LEU A 104 -27.36 -30.28 -3.45
C LEU A 104 -26.87 -29.47 -2.23
N PHE A 105 -27.79 -28.97 -1.40
CA PHE A 105 -27.43 -28.34 -0.13
C PHE A 105 -26.69 -29.30 0.78
N GLN A 106 -27.06 -30.59 0.87
CA GLN A 106 -26.37 -31.59 1.69
C GLN A 106 -24.97 -31.92 1.16
N SER A 107 -24.77 -31.95 -0.15
CA SER A 107 -23.46 -32.23 -0.77
C SER A 107 -22.48 -31.06 -0.65
N ALA A 108 -22.98 -29.81 -0.61
CA ALA A 108 -22.18 -28.59 -0.48
C ALA A 108 -21.27 -28.61 0.76
N ASP A 109 -20.01 -28.27 0.58
CA ASP A 109 -19.00 -28.23 1.62
C ASP A 109 -18.68 -26.80 2.06
N ILE A 110 -18.09 -26.67 3.25
CA ILE A 110 -17.43 -25.41 3.65
C ILE A 110 -16.39 -25.05 2.57
N GLY A 111 -16.42 -23.79 2.13
CA GLY A 111 -15.60 -23.27 1.04
C GLY A 111 -16.31 -23.18 -0.31
N ASP A 112 -17.40 -23.92 -0.53
CA ASP A 112 -18.17 -23.83 -1.79
C ASP A 112 -18.88 -22.46 -1.89
N PHE A 113 -19.11 -21.99 -3.10
CA PHE A 113 -19.97 -20.83 -3.35
C PHE A 113 -21.38 -21.29 -3.68
N VAL A 114 -22.37 -20.64 -3.08
CA VAL A 114 -23.78 -20.94 -3.25
C VAL A 114 -24.59 -19.67 -3.48
N GLY A 115 -25.69 -19.80 -4.19
CA GLY A 115 -26.75 -18.81 -4.36
C GLY A 115 -27.98 -19.25 -3.59
N VAL A 116 -28.69 -18.30 -3.00
CA VAL A 116 -29.95 -18.54 -2.31
C VAL A 116 -30.94 -17.45 -2.70
N THR A 117 -32.15 -17.86 -3.07
CA THR A 117 -33.32 -16.98 -3.16
C THR A 117 -34.33 -17.43 -2.12
N GLY A 118 -34.95 -16.48 -1.43
CA GLY A 118 -35.90 -16.79 -0.37
C GLY A 118 -36.43 -15.53 0.28
N THR A 119 -36.95 -15.64 1.50
CA THR A 119 -37.51 -14.50 2.23
C THR A 119 -36.70 -14.17 3.46
N ALA A 120 -36.58 -12.87 3.76
CA ALA A 120 -35.94 -12.40 4.98
C ALA A 120 -36.78 -12.82 6.20
N PHE A 121 -36.14 -13.43 7.21
CA PHE A 121 -36.82 -13.77 8.47
C PHE A 121 -35.83 -13.79 9.63
N LYS A 122 -36.35 -13.82 10.86
CA LYS A 122 -35.54 -14.05 12.07
C LYS A 122 -35.81 -15.43 12.66
N THR A 123 -34.74 -16.10 13.07
CA THR A 123 -34.85 -17.37 13.80
C THR A 123 -35.38 -17.15 15.22
N LYS A 124 -35.64 -18.24 15.97
CA LYS A 124 -36.10 -18.15 17.37
C LYS A 124 -35.11 -17.42 18.29
N VAL A 125 -33.82 -17.42 17.94
CA VAL A 125 -32.77 -16.72 18.69
C VAL A 125 -32.56 -15.27 18.22
N GLY A 126 -33.39 -14.79 17.28
CA GLY A 126 -33.35 -13.42 16.79
C GLY A 126 -32.38 -13.16 15.64
N GLU A 127 -31.57 -14.14 15.24
CA GLU A 127 -30.61 -13.99 14.14
C GLU A 127 -31.35 -13.84 12.79
N LEU A 128 -31.05 -12.76 12.06
CA LEU A 128 -31.53 -12.49 10.70
C LEU A 128 -31.03 -13.57 9.73
N SER A 129 -31.91 -14.05 8.87
CA SER A 129 -31.64 -15.21 8.00
C SER A 129 -32.46 -15.16 6.72
N VAL A 130 -32.01 -15.89 5.69
CA VAL A 130 -32.79 -16.15 4.47
C VAL A 130 -33.47 -17.50 4.60
N LYS A 131 -34.81 -17.52 4.54
CA LYS A 131 -35.58 -18.75 4.43
C LYS A 131 -35.63 -19.16 2.96
N ALA A 132 -34.77 -20.11 2.57
CA ALA A 132 -34.53 -20.46 1.18
C ALA A 132 -35.79 -21.07 0.52
N SER A 133 -36.19 -20.50 -0.61
CA SER A 133 -37.11 -21.12 -1.58
C SER A 133 -36.37 -21.77 -2.74
N GLU A 134 -35.18 -21.27 -3.08
CA GLU A 134 -34.29 -21.81 -4.10
C GLU A 134 -32.86 -21.88 -3.56
N PHE A 135 -32.09 -22.87 -4.01
CA PHE A 135 -30.71 -23.08 -3.61
C PHE A 135 -29.88 -23.53 -4.81
N ASP A 136 -28.80 -22.81 -5.09
CA ASP A 136 -27.90 -23.06 -6.21
C ASP A 136 -26.47 -23.29 -5.73
N LEU A 137 -25.80 -24.30 -6.27
CA LEU A 137 -24.35 -24.44 -6.16
C LEU A 137 -23.70 -23.63 -7.29
N LEU A 138 -22.88 -22.64 -6.93
CA LEU A 138 -22.25 -21.73 -7.88
C LEU A 138 -20.80 -22.10 -8.18
N SER A 139 -20.08 -22.67 -7.21
CA SER A 139 -18.72 -23.15 -7.44
C SER A 139 -18.26 -24.11 -6.35
N LYS A 140 -17.84 -25.32 -6.75
CA LYS A 140 -17.24 -26.31 -5.86
C LYS A 140 -15.82 -25.91 -5.48
N SER A 141 -15.53 -25.84 -4.18
CA SER A 141 -14.18 -25.78 -3.65
C SER A 141 -13.58 -27.17 -3.54
N LEU A 142 -12.55 -27.43 -4.35
CA LEU A 142 -11.82 -28.69 -4.36
C LEU A 142 -10.79 -28.81 -3.23
N ARG A 143 -10.46 -27.69 -2.58
CA ARG A 143 -9.61 -27.65 -1.39
C ARG A 143 -10.43 -27.22 -0.17
N PRO A 144 -10.16 -27.78 1.02
CA PRO A 144 -10.74 -27.26 2.24
C PRO A 144 -10.20 -25.87 2.57
N LEU A 145 -11.00 -25.06 3.27
CA LEU A 145 -10.48 -23.84 3.90
C LEU A 145 -9.57 -24.21 5.09
N PRO A 146 -8.62 -23.34 5.47
CA PRO A 146 -7.88 -23.50 6.72
C PRO A 146 -8.81 -23.63 7.93
N ASP A 147 -8.44 -24.46 8.89
CA ASP A 147 -9.23 -24.68 10.11
C ASP A 147 -9.35 -23.37 10.92
N LYS A 148 -10.56 -23.05 11.40
CA LYS A 148 -10.84 -21.86 12.23
C LYS A 148 -10.08 -21.88 13.56
N PHE A 149 -9.79 -23.05 14.14
CA PHE A 149 -9.14 -23.14 15.45
C PHE A 149 -7.62 -22.91 15.39
N HIS A 150 -6.98 -23.42 14.33
CA HIS A 150 -5.55 -23.23 14.12
C HIS A 150 -5.26 -21.94 13.34
N GLY A 151 -6.18 -21.52 12.47
CA GLY A 151 -6.11 -20.30 11.66
C GLY A 151 -4.98 -20.32 10.65
N LEU A 152 -5.08 -19.49 9.61
CA LEU A 152 -3.93 -19.13 8.79
C LEU A 152 -3.07 -18.13 9.60
N LYS A 153 -2.47 -18.57 10.71
CA LYS A 153 -1.68 -17.70 11.60
C LYS A 153 -0.25 -17.53 11.12
N ASP A 154 0.24 -18.47 10.31
CA ASP A 154 1.57 -18.38 9.73
C ASP A 154 1.65 -17.17 8.78
N VAL A 155 2.44 -16.19 9.19
CA VAL A 155 2.58 -14.90 8.51
C VAL A 155 3.08 -15.08 7.08
N GLU A 156 3.98 -16.03 6.84
CA GLU A 156 4.50 -16.30 5.50
C GLU A 156 3.42 -16.88 4.58
N GLN A 157 2.64 -17.84 5.07
CA GLN A 157 1.55 -18.45 4.33
C GLN A 157 0.44 -17.44 4.01
N ARG A 158 0.13 -16.52 4.93
CA ARG A 158 -0.81 -15.41 4.68
C ARG A 158 -0.40 -14.57 3.48
N TYR A 159 0.88 -14.21 3.38
CA TYR A 159 1.40 -13.45 2.24
C TYR A 159 1.45 -14.27 0.95
N ARG A 160 1.82 -15.54 1.00
CA ARG A 160 1.87 -16.43 -0.19
C ARG A 160 0.48 -16.78 -0.72
N GLN A 161 -0.48 -16.96 0.16
CA GLN A 161 -1.85 -17.36 -0.16
C GLN A 161 -2.82 -16.27 0.28
N ARG A 162 -2.60 -15.03 -0.19
CA ARG A 162 -3.43 -13.87 0.18
C ARG A 162 -4.93 -14.13 0.01
N TYR A 163 -5.31 -14.90 -1.00
CA TYR A 163 -6.71 -15.28 -1.21
C TYR A 163 -7.31 -16.07 -0.05
N LEU A 164 -6.54 -16.88 0.68
CA LEU A 164 -7.00 -17.55 1.91
C LEU A 164 -7.06 -16.58 3.09
N ASP A 165 -6.04 -15.73 3.22
CA ASP A 165 -5.97 -14.70 4.27
C ASP A 165 -7.20 -13.77 4.21
N LEU A 166 -7.55 -13.29 3.02
CA LEU A 166 -8.74 -12.46 2.77
C LEU A 166 -10.07 -13.18 3.09
N ILE A 167 -10.11 -14.52 3.04
CA ILE A 167 -11.32 -15.29 3.37
C ILE A 167 -11.49 -15.40 4.88
N VAL A 168 -10.40 -15.69 5.60
CA VAL A 168 -10.46 -16.08 7.03
C VAL A 168 -10.21 -14.92 8.00
N ASN A 169 -9.58 -13.83 7.55
CA ASN A 169 -9.25 -12.65 8.35
C ASN A 169 -9.90 -11.40 7.72
N PRO A 170 -11.15 -11.06 8.08
CA PRO A 170 -11.87 -9.90 7.53
C PRO A 170 -11.13 -8.56 7.69
N GLU A 171 -10.40 -8.39 8.78
CA GLU A 171 -9.58 -7.21 9.06
C GLU A 171 -8.52 -6.96 7.97
N VAL A 172 -7.99 -8.02 7.35
CA VAL A 172 -7.04 -7.90 6.23
C VAL A 172 -7.72 -7.31 5.02
N ARG A 173 -8.95 -7.76 4.71
CA ARG A 173 -9.75 -7.17 3.63
C ARG A 173 -10.02 -5.70 3.91
N ASP A 174 -10.37 -5.36 5.14
CA ASP A 174 -10.70 -3.99 5.53
C ASP A 174 -9.48 -3.05 5.36
N THR A 175 -8.26 -3.50 5.68
CA THR A 175 -7.02 -2.78 5.37
C THR A 175 -6.90 -2.43 3.88
N PHE A 176 -7.20 -3.37 2.98
CA PHE A 176 -7.14 -3.11 1.54
C PHE A 176 -8.29 -2.20 1.04
N VAL A 177 -9.46 -2.25 1.67
CA VAL A 177 -10.54 -1.29 1.40
C VAL A 177 -10.10 0.12 1.82
N VAL A 178 -9.49 0.27 3.00
CA VAL A 178 -8.94 1.55 3.47
C VAL A 178 -7.84 2.05 2.53
N ARG A 179 -6.93 1.19 2.07
CA ARG A 179 -5.94 1.54 1.04
C ARG A 179 -6.58 2.15 -0.21
N SER A 180 -7.64 1.53 -0.74
CA SER A 180 -8.37 2.08 -1.90
C SER A 180 -9.00 3.44 -1.58
N LYS A 181 -9.59 3.62 -0.40
CA LYS A 181 -10.17 4.90 0.03
C LYS A 181 -9.11 6.00 0.17
N ILE A 182 -7.94 5.69 0.73
CA ILE A 182 -6.79 6.61 0.84
C ILE A 182 -6.39 7.11 -0.55
N LEU A 183 -6.19 6.20 -1.51
CA LEU A 183 -5.84 6.56 -2.89
C LEU A 183 -6.90 7.40 -3.59
N GLN A 184 -8.18 7.14 -3.34
CA GLN A 184 -9.28 7.92 -3.92
C GLN A 184 -9.37 9.31 -3.29
N SER A 185 -9.22 9.41 -1.96
CA SER A 185 -9.20 10.68 -1.22
C SER A 185 -8.04 11.56 -1.66
N MET A 186 -6.84 10.98 -1.80
CA MET A 186 -5.66 11.67 -2.30
C MET A 186 -5.87 12.26 -3.69
N ARG A 187 -6.40 11.47 -4.64
CA ARG A 187 -6.73 11.98 -5.98
C ARG A 187 -7.74 13.12 -5.93
N ARG A 188 -8.86 12.93 -5.22
CA ARG A 188 -9.88 13.98 -5.06
C ARG A 188 -9.29 15.28 -4.55
N TYR A 189 -8.48 15.22 -3.49
CA TYR A 189 -7.84 16.40 -2.93
C TYR A 189 -6.96 17.12 -3.97
N LEU A 190 -6.11 16.39 -4.67
CA LEU A 190 -5.19 16.97 -5.66
C LEU A 190 -5.92 17.49 -6.91
N ASP A 191 -6.91 16.75 -7.41
CA ASP A 191 -7.76 17.16 -8.53
C ASP A 191 -8.51 18.46 -8.19
N ASP A 192 -9.05 18.56 -6.96
CA ASP A 192 -9.74 19.76 -6.47
C ASP A 192 -8.78 20.95 -6.25
N GLN A 193 -7.49 20.70 -6.00
CA GLN A 193 -6.43 21.73 -5.97
C GLN A 193 -5.87 22.08 -7.36
N GLY A 194 -6.37 21.44 -8.42
CA GLY A 194 -6.00 21.73 -9.81
C GLY A 194 -4.72 21.05 -10.28
N TYR A 195 -4.23 20.01 -9.60
CA TYR A 195 -3.17 19.18 -10.16
C TYR A 195 -3.74 18.22 -11.20
N LEU A 196 -3.01 18.05 -12.30
CA LEU A 196 -3.39 17.14 -13.37
C LEU A 196 -2.73 15.76 -13.16
N GLU A 197 -3.54 14.70 -13.03
CA GLU A 197 -3.03 13.32 -13.03
C GLU A 197 -2.46 12.98 -14.42
N VAL A 198 -1.23 12.48 -14.47
CA VAL A 198 -0.53 12.10 -15.70
C VAL A 198 0.09 10.70 -15.56
N GLU A 199 0.48 10.10 -16.69
CA GLU A 199 1.23 8.84 -16.72
C GLU A 199 2.53 9.04 -17.51
N THR A 200 3.67 8.83 -16.84
CA THR A 200 5.00 8.89 -17.45
C THR A 200 5.60 7.49 -17.68
N PRO A 201 6.63 7.34 -18.53
CA PRO A 201 7.21 6.04 -18.83
C PRO A 201 7.68 5.28 -17.57
N MET A 202 7.42 3.97 -17.52
CA MET A 202 8.03 3.06 -16.53
C MET A 202 9.34 2.44 -17.01
N LEU A 203 9.59 2.47 -18.32
CA LEU A 203 10.82 1.99 -18.94
C LEU A 203 11.64 3.20 -19.41
N HIS A 204 12.82 3.38 -18.83
CA HIS A 204 13.72 4.49 -19.10
C HIS A 204 14.95 3.99 -19.84
N SER A 205 15.52 4.84 -20.71
CA SER A 205 16.84 4.60 -21.30
C SER A 205 17.96 4.82 -20.28
N ILE A 206 17.75 5.77 -19.36
CA ILE A 206 18.67 6.12 -18.27
C ILE A 206 17.83 6.21 -16.99
N PRO A 207 18.10 5.39 -15.97
CA PRO A 207 17.41 5.49 -14.69
C PRO A 207 17.91 6.74 -13.95
N GLY A 208 16.98 7.50 -13.37
CA GLY A 208 17.29 8.71 -12.61
C GLY A 208 16.12 9.17 -11.74
N GLY A 209 16.28 10.31 -11.07
CA GLY A 209 15.29 10.87 -10.15
C GLY A 209 15.36 10.33 -8.71
N ALA A 210 16.24 9.36 -8.42
CA ALA A 210 16.54 8.90 -7.07
C ALA A 210 17.92 8.22 -7.05
N SER A 211 18.49 8.06 -5.86
CA SER A 211 19.66 7.20 -5.63
C SER A 211 19.16 5.80 -5.29
N ALA A 212 19.24 4.87 -6.24
CA ALA A 212 18.81 3.48 -6.07
C ALA A 212 19.30 2.59 -7.21
N ARG A 213 19.53 1.31 -6.91
CA ARG A 213 19.87 0.32 -7.94
C ARG A 213 18.64 -0.02 -8.81
N PRO A 214 18.71 0.11 -10.15
CA PRO A 214 17.58 -0.19 -11.03
C PRO A 214 17.45 -1.68 -11.37
N PHE A 215 16.27 -2.09 -11.82
CA PHE A 215 16.09 -3.33 -12.59
C PHE A 215 16.42 -3.08 -14.07
N ILE A 216 17.14 -4.01 -14.69
CA ILE A 216 17.56 -3.93 -16.10
C ILE A 216 16.73 -4.93 -16.91
N THR A 217 16.28 -4.51 -18.09
CA THR A 217 15.53 -5.33 -19.05
C THR A 217 15.96 -5.02 -20.48
N HIS A 218 15.40 -5.74 -21.46
CA HIS A 218 15.78 -5.61 -22.87
C HIS A 218 14.55 -5.57 -23.78
N HIS A 219 14.52 -4.60 -24.71
CA HIS A 219 13.47 -4.50 -25.72
C HIS A 219 13.88 -5.19 -27.01
N ASN A 220 13.42 -6.43 -27.21
CA ASN A 220 13.87 -7.30 -28.31
C ASN A 220 13.73 -6.71 -29.73
N ALA A 221 12.66 -5.97 -30.03
CA ALA A 221 12.45 -5.46 -31.39
C ALA A 221 13.27 -4.19 -31.71
N LEU A 222 13.72 -3.47 -30.68
CA LEU A 222 14.56 -2.27 -30.81
C LEU A 222 16.03 -2.56 -30.49
N ASP A 223 16.31 -3.78 -30.02
CA ASP A 223 17.62 -4.25 -29.60
C ASP A 223 18.32 -3.25 -28.65
N MET A 224 17.59 -2.85 -27.60
CA MET A 224 18.08 -1.86 -26.64
C MET A 224 17.83 -2.27 -25.20
N GLU A 225 18.81 -1.96 -24.35
CA GLU A 225 18.71 -2.04 -22.91
C GLU A 225 17.77 -0.96 -22.38
N LEU A 226 16.94 -1.32 -21.42
CA LEU A 226 16.03 -0.42 -20.71
C LEU A 226 16.12 -0.68 -19.22
N TYR A 227 15.76 0.33 -18.44
CA TYR A 227 15.72 0.29 -17.00
C TYR A 227 14.29 0.49 -16.54
N ILE A 228 13.85 -0.27 -15.54
CA ILE A 228 12.58 0.03 -14.89
C ILE A 228 12.80 1.20 -13.94
N ARG A 229 11.91 2.20 -14.00
CA ARG A 229 12.07 3.46 -13.27
C ARG A 229 12.26 3.30 -11.76
N ILE A 230 13.21 4.06 -11.21
CA ILE A 230 13.52 4.15 -9.77
C ILE A 230 12.88 5.37 -9.08
N ALA A 231 12.34 6.29 -9.90
CA ALA A 231 11.56 7.48 -9.54
C ALA A 231 10.73 7.93 -10.76
N ILE A 232 9.85 8.90 -10.56
CA ILE A 232 8.98 9.50 -11.58
C ILE A 232 9.51 10.91 -11.99
N GLU A 233 10.30 11.52 -11.10
CA GLU A 233 10.76 12.90 -11.08
C GLU A 233 11.16 13.51 -12.42
N LEU A 234 12.16 12.94 -13.11
CA LEU A 234 12.75 13.60 -14.27
C LEU A 234 11.76 13.79 -15.43
N HIS A 235 10.78 12.89 -15.57
CA HIS A 235 9.75 13.01 -16.60
C HIS A 235 8.68 14.03 -16.20
N LEU A 236 8.29 14.09 -14.93
CA LEU A 236 7.32 15.09 -14.47
C LEU A 236 7.89 16.51 -14.56
N LYS A 237 9.17 16.72 -14.27
CA LYS A 237 9.83 18.01 -14.49
C LYS A 237 9.86 18.43 -15.96
N ARG A 238 10.00 17.49 -16.90
CA ARG A 238 9.86 17.78 -18.35
C ARG A 238 8.46 18.29 -18.69
N LEU A 239 7.41 17.84 -17.99
CA LEU A 239 6.05 18.37 -18.16
C LEU A 239 5.91 19.79 -17.60
N ILE A 240 6.62 20.11 -16.51
CA ILE A 240 6.69 21.48 -15.98
C ILE A 240 7.40 22.42 -16.97
N VAL A 241 8.53 21.99 -17.56
CA VAL A 241 9.16 22.70 -18.69
C VAL A 241 8.16 22.87 -19.85
N GLY A 242 7.34 21.86 -20.12
CA GLY A 242 6.27 21.90 -21.11
C GLY A 242 5.10 22.85 -20.79
N GLY A 243 5.09 23.48 -19.61
CA GLY A 243 4.08 24.46 -19.21
C GLY A 243 2.82 23.88 -18.56
N MET A 244 2.89 22.64 -18.03
CA MET A 244 1.72 22.01 -17.37
C MET A 244 1.46 22.50 -15.94
N GLU A 245 2.39 23.27 -15.35
CA GLU A 245 2.35 23.96 -14.05
C GLU A 245 2.08 23.10 -12.81
N LYS A 246 1.03 22.28 -12.77
CA LYS A 246 0.67 21.39 -11.66
C LYS A 246 0.37 19.99 -12.17
N VAL A 247 1.28 19.05 -11.92
CA VAL A 247 1.12 17.64 -12.33
C VAL A 247 1.36 16.71 -11.16
N TYR A 248 0.69 15.56 -11.16
CA TYR A 248 1.00 14.46 -10.25
C TYR A 248 0.87 13.10 -10.94
N GLU A 249 1.58 12.10 -10.43
CA GLU A 249 1.42 10.71 -10.83
C GLU A 249 1.43 9.83 -9.58
N ILE A 250 0.41 8.97 -9.44
CA ILE A 250 0.41 7.87 -8.46
C ILE A 250 0.81 6.60 -9.21
N GLY A 251 2.07 6.22 -9.08
CA GLY A 251 2.68 5.19 -9.92
C GLY A 251 3.44 4.12 -9.13
N ARG A 252 3.76 3.01 -9.82
CA ARG A 252 4.71 2.01 -9.30
C ARG A 252 6.13 2.50 -9.53
N VAL A 253 6.99 2.35 -8.53
CA VAL A 253 8.44 2.57 -8.58
C VAL A 253 9.13 1.25 -8.24
N PHE A 254 10.29 1.02 -8.84
CA PHE A 254 11.00 -0.25 -8.75
C PHE A 254 12.45 -0.03 -8.34
N ARG A 255 12.87 -0.63 -7.24
CA ARG A 255 14.25 -0.55 -6.74
C ARG A 255 14.77 -1.95 -6.44
N ASN A 256 15.93 -2.27 -6.99
CA ASN A 256 16.55 -3.59 -6.91
C ASN A 256 17.32 -3.73 -5.58
N GLU A 257 16.55 -3.70 -4.50
CA GLU A 257 17.01 -3.66 -3.11
C GLU A 257 16.45 -4.85 -2.31
N GLY A 258 16.93 -5.00 -1.08
CA GLY A 258 16.46 -6.04 -0.17
C GLY A 258 15.00 -5.86 0.26
N VAL A 259 14.29 -6.97 0.47
CA VAL A 259 12.94 -6.95 1.06
C VAL A 259 13.05 -6.82 2.59
N SER A 260 12.31 -5.90 3.19
CA SER A 260 12.27 -5.70 4.64
C SER A 260 10.83 -5.54 5.15
N THR A 261 10.67 -5.14 6.42
CA THR A 261 9.37 -4.73 6.97
C THR A 261 8.88 -3.40 6.40
N ARG A 262 9.77 -2.63 5.77
CA ARG A 262 9.55 -1.27 5.24
C ARG A 262 9.75 -1.16 3.73
N HIS A 263 10.43 -2.13 3.11
CA HIS A 263 10.82 -2.11 1.69
C HIS A 263 10.27 -3.31 0.94
N ASN A 264 9.69 -3.05 -0.23
CA ASN A 264 9.32 -4.03 -1.23
C ASN A 264 9.90 -3.56 -2.58
N PRO A 265 10.51 -4.44 -3.41
CA PRO A 265 11.23 -4.00 -4.62
C PRO A 265 10.37 -3.29 -5.66
N GLU A 266 9.06 -3.48 -5.59
CA GLU A 266 8.09 -2.65 -6.30
C GLU A 266 7.13 -2.02 -5.28
N PHE A 267 6.95 -0.70 -5.32
CA PHE A 267 6.14 0.01 -4.32
C PHE A 267 5.45 1.23 -4.95
N THR A 268 4.34 1.66 -4.36
CA THR A 268 3.58 2.79 -4.88
C THR A 268 4.08 4.08 -4.25
N MET A 269 4.41 5.04 -5.11
CA MET A 269 4.77 6.40 -4.74
C MET A 269 3.81 7.36 -5.44
N ILE A 270 3.48 8.46 -4.79
CA ILE A 270 3.00 9.64 -5.49
C ILE A 270 4.17 10.59 -5.66
N GLU A 271 4.33 11.12 -6.87
CA GLU A 271 5.12 12.32 -7.09
C GLU A 271 4.24 13.43 -7.66
N LEU A 272 4.46 14.66 -7.22
CA LEU A 272 3.80 15.85 -7.75
C LEU A 272 4.76 17.03 -7.84
N TYR A 273 4.49 17.92 -8.78
CA TYR A 273 5.29 19.12 -9.04
C TYR A 273 4.38 20.32 -9.26
N GLU A 274 4.70 21.43 -8.60
CA GLU A 274 3.99 22.70 -8.69
C GLU A 274 4.96 23.83 -9.06
N ALA A 275 4.77 24.39 -10.26
CA ALA A 275 5.45 25.59 -10.70
C ALA A 275 5.10 26.79 -9.80
N TYR A 276 6.06 27.68 -9.66
CA TYR A 276 6.03 28.91 -8.86
C TYR A 276 5.87 28.70 -7.35
N SER A 277 6.08 27.48 -6.86
CA SER A 277 6.12 27.13 -5.43
C SER A 277 7.53 26.80 -4.96
N ASP A 278 7.73 26.80 -3.64
CA ASP A 278 8.95 26.33 -2.99
C ASP A 278 8.66 25.20 -1.97
N TYR A 279 9.71 24.67 -1.33
CA TYR A 279 9.56 23.59 -0.36
C TYR A 279 8.66 23.93 0.85
N THR A 280 8.47 25.20 1.20
CA THR A 280 7.59 25.62 2.31
C THR A 280 6.11 25.56 1.93
N ASP A 281 5.79 25.88 0.67
CA ASP A 281 4.46 25.64 0.09
C ASP A 281 4.17 24.13 0.09
N ILE A 282 5.17 23.33 -0.28
CA ILE A 282 5.06 21.87 -0.32
C ILE A 282 4.91 21.25 1.09
N MET A 283 5.54 21.80 2.13
CA MET A 283 5.24 21.40 3.53
C MET A 283 3.76 21.60 3.85
N THR A 284 3.23 22.77 3.48
CA THR A 284 1.82 23.14 3.72
C THR A 284 0.87 22.23 2.94
N LEU A 285 1.19 21.92 1.69
CA LEU A 285 0.44 20.95 0.88
C LEU A 285 0.44 19.57 1.55
N THR A 286 1.61 19.10 2.00
CA THR A 286 1.81 17.76 2.56
C THR A 286 1.00 17.56 3.84
N GLU A 287 1.07 18.50 4.79
CA GLU A 287 0.34 18.39 6.06
C GLU A 287 -1.18 18.46 5.85
N ASN A 288 -1.65 19.32 4.93
CA ASN A 288 -3.07 19.42 4.61
C ASN A 288 -3.59 18.18 3.86
N LEU A 289 -2.84 17.64 2.90
CA LEU A 289 -3.20 16.43 2.16
C LEU A 289 -3.35 15.23 3.10
N ILE A 290 -2.34 14.97 3.93
CA ILE A 290 -2.35 13.81 4.84
C ILE A 290 -3.45 13.96 5.90
N ALA A 291 -3.62 15.17 6.48
CA ALA A 291 -4.69 15.43 7.44
C ALA A 291 -6.09 15.30 6.81
N HIS A 292 -6.25 15.73 5.55
CA HIS A 292 -7.49 15.56 4.80
C HIS A 292 -7.83 14.08 4.63
N ILE A 293 -6.87 13.26 4.17
CA ILE A 293 -7.06 11.82 4.00
C ILE A 293 -7.43 11.15 5.32
N ALA A 294 -6.71 11.46 6.41
CA ALA A 294 -7.01 10.89 7.72
C ALA A 294 -8.44 11.23 8.16
N ARG A 295 -8.85 12.50 8.04
CA ARG A 295 -10.20 12.94 8.37
C ARG A 295 -11.27 12.29 7.49
N GLU A 296 -11.06 12.19 6.18
CA GLU A 296 -12.07 11.63 5.26
C GLU A 296 -12.22 10.11 5.44
N VAL A 297 -11.11 9.39 5.65
CA VAL A 297 -11.10 7.92 5.65
C VAL A 297 -11.32 7.34 7.04
N LEU A 298 -10.82 8.00 8.09
CA LEU A 298 -10.86 7.52 9.49
C LEU A 298 -11.77 8.36 10.40
N ASP A 299 -12.35 9.46 9.90
CA ASP A 299 -13.17 10.42 10.67
C ASP A 299 -12.42 11.10 11.84
N THR A 300 -11.08 11.10 11.77
CA THR A 300 -10.20 11.69 12.79
C THR A 300 -8.83 12.03 12.21
N THR A 301 -8.12 12.97 12.84
CA THR A 301 -6.68 13.21 12.60
C THR A 301 -5.80 12.63 13.71
N THR A 302 -6.38 12.16 14.80
CA THR A 302 -5.65 11.46 15.88
C THR A 302 -5.76 9.96 15.66
N ILE A 303 -4.63 9.30 15.43
CA ILE A 303 -4.55 7.86 15.13
C ILE A 303 -3.71 7.14 16.17
N VAL A 304 -3.80 5.81 16.20
CA VAL A 304 -2.92 4.96 17.01
C VAL A 304 -2.06 4.12 16.08
N TYR A 305 -0.74 4.21 16.22
CA TYR A 305 0.22 3.39 15.47
C TYR A 305 1.22 2.76 16.45
N ASP A 306 1.31 1.43 16.46
CA ASP A 306 2.21 0.68 17.35
C ASP A 306 2.14 1.13 18.83
N GLY A 307 0.90 1.34 19.32
CA GLY A 307 0.62 1.80 20.69
C GLY A 307 0.87 3.28 20.96
N HIS A 308 1.37 4.05 20.00
CA HIS A 308 1.57 5.49 20.12
C HIS A 308 0.37 6.25 19.56
N GLU A 309 -0.06 7.28 20.27
CA GLU A 309 -1.03 8.25 19.77
C GLU A 309 -0.31 9.29 18.91
N ILE A 310 -0.72 9.41 17.64
CA ILE A 310 -0.13 10.32 16.66
C ILE A 310 -1.17 11.35 16.26
N ASP A 311 -0.83 12.63 16.41
CA ASP A 311 -1.67 13.75 16.00
C ASP A 311 -1.26 14.23 14.61
N LEU A 312 -2.08 13.94 13.61
CA LEU A 312 -1.89 14.39 12.23
C LEU A 312 -2.55 15.75 11.97
N SER A 313 -3.05 16.46 12.99
CA SER A 313 -3.60 17.80 12.80
C SER A 313 -2.50 18.82 12.45
N PRO A 314 -2.67 19.63 11.38
CA PRO A 314 -1.73 20.69 11.06
C PRO A 314 -1.75 21.83 12.10
N SER A 315 -0.68 22.59 12.28
CA SER A 315 0.61 22.49 11.58
C SER A 315 1.61 21.58 12.28
N TRP A 316 2.46 20.89 11.51
CA TRP A 316 3.49 19.99 12.05
C TRP A 316 4.79 20.70 12.44
N ARG A 317 5.58 20.07 13.32
CA ARG A 317 6.89 20.61 13.75
C ARG A 317 7.81 20.70 12.54
N ARG A 318 8.51 21.83 12.39
CA ARG A 318 9.55 22.04 11.37
C ARG A 318 10.87 22.24 12.10
N ILE A 319 11.91 21.48 11.74
CA ILE A 319 13.24 21.58 12.37
C ILE A 319 14.35 21.39 11.33
N HIS A 320 15.41 22.20 11.42
CA HIS A 320 16.57 22.01 10.57
C HIS A 320 17.34 20.75 11.02
N MET A 321 17.88 19.96 10.08
CA MET A 321 18.61 18.72 10.38
C MET A 321 19.73 18.94 11.41
N VAL A 322 20.53 19.99 11.22
CA VAL A 322 21.60 20.38 12.16
C VAL A 322 21.07 20.70 13.56
N ASP A 323 19.95 21.43 13.66
CA ASP A 323 19.35 21.76 14.95
C ASP A 323 18.85 20.51 15.65
N ALA A 324 18.27 19.56 14.91
CA ALA A 324 17.81 18.30 15.47
C ALA A 324 18.99 17.46 16.01
N ILE A 325 20.11 17.40 15.29
CA ILE A 325 21.34 16.74 15.77
C ILE A 325 21.86 17.45 17.02
N LYS A 326 21.88 18.78 17.03
CA LYS A 326 22.36 19.57 18.17
C LYS A 326 21.49 19.40 19.41
N GLU A 327 20.17 19.34 19.27
CA GLU A 327 19.25 19.06 20.38
C GLU A 327 19.52 17.69 21.01
N GLU A 328 19.82 16.67 20.20
CA GLU A 328 19.98 15.29 20.67
C GLU A 328 21.41 14.95 21.14
N THR A 329 22.43 15.58 20.55
CA THR A 329 23.84 15.22 20.78
C THR A 329 24.65 16.35 21.43
N GLY A 330 24.20 17.60 21.31
CA GLY A 330 24.98 18.79 21.67
C GLY A 330 26.02 19.21 20.64
N ILE A 331 26.21 18.45 19.55
CA ILE A 331 27.18 18.75 18.48
C ILE A 331 26.58 19.79 17.54
N ASP A 332 27.35 20.84 17.25
CA ASP A 332 26.92 21.94 16.41
C ASP A 332 27.54 21.88 15.01
N PHE A 333 26.79 21.34 14.05
CA PHE A 333 27.20 21.32 12.64
C PHE A 333 26.96 22.66 11.91
N TRP A 334 26.47 23.70 12.58
CA TRP A 334 26.45 25.04 12.01
C TRP A 334 27.85 25.65 11.94
N GLU A 335 28.76 25.21 12.83
CA GLU A 335 30.16 25.62 12.77
C GLU A 335 30.80 25.24 11.44
N ASP A 336 31.67 26.11 10.93
CA ASP A 336 32.51 25.77 9.79
C ASP A 336 33.55 24.71 10.21
N MET A 337 33.57 23.58 9.53
CA MET A 337 34.48 22.48 9.83
C MET A 337 34.91 21.75 8.57
N SER A 338 36.13 21.24 8.59
CA SER A 338 36.66 20.41 7.50
C SER A 338 36.13 18.97 7.59
N ASP A 339 36.24 18.25 6.48
CA ASP A 339 35.89 16.83 6.42
C ASP A 339 36.65 16.03 7.48
N GLU A 340 37.93 16.33 7.73
CA GLU A 340 38.72 15.62 8.76
C GLU A 340 38.17 15.85 10.17
N LYS A 341 37.67 17.05 10.49
CA LYS A 341 37.05 17.33 11.80
C LYS A 341 35.70 16.60 11.90
N ALA A 342 34.93 16.54 10.82
CA ALA A 342 33.67 15.80 10.79
C ALA A 342 33.89 14.28 10.94
N HIS A 343 34.91 13.72 10.30
CA HIS A 343 35.33 12.32 10.47
C HIS A 343 35.76 12.01 11.90
N ALA A 344 36.55 12.89 12.52
CA ALA A 344 36.95 12.73 13.91
C ALA A 344 35.74 12.73 14.86
N LEU A 345 34.74 13.59 14.61
CA LEU A 345 33.48 13.58 15.36
C LEU A 345 32.71 12.27 15.17
N ALA A 346 32.61 11.77 13.93
CA ALA A 346 31.94 10.50 13.65
C ALA A 346 32.59 9.33 14.39
N GLU A 347 33.93 9.25 14.37
CA GLU A 347 34.68 8.22 15.10
C GLU A 347 34.48 8.33 16.63
N GLU A 348 34.54 9.54 17.18
CA GLU A 348 34.33 9.79 18.62
C GLU A 348 32.94 9.34 19.09
N HIS A 349 31.92 9.52 18.24
CA HIS A 349 30.52 9.25 18.58
C HIS A 349 30.00 7.90 18.05
N GLY A 350 30.84 7.10 17.41
CA GLY A 350 30.49 5.77 16.92
C GLY A 350 29.55 5.78 15.70
N VAL A 351 29.55 6.86 14.92
CA VAL A 351 28.80 6.98 13.67
C VAL A 351 29.61 6.30 12.56
N GLN A 352 28.97 5.40 11.81
CA GLN A 352 29.64 4.66 10.74
C GLN A 352 29.72 5.53 9.49
N VAL A 353 30.94 5.79 9.02
CA VAL A 353 31.20 6.61 7.82
C VAL A 353 32.28 5.94 6.97
N THR A 354 32.25 6.17 5.66
CA THR A 354 33.30 5.70 4.74
C THR A 354 34.34 6.78 4.47
N GLU A 355 35.55 6.41 4.04
CA GLU A 355 36.61 7.39 3.74
C GLU A 355 36.24 8.39 2.63
N THR A 356 35.27 8.05 1.79
CA THR A 356 34.79 8.91 0.68
C THR A 356 33.73 9.92 1.11
N MET A 357 33.13 9.76 2.29
CA MET A 357 32.11 10.66 2.80
C MET A 357 32.72 12.01 3.21
N THR A 358 32.15 13.09 2.68
CA THR A 358 32.47 14.47 3.07
C THR A 358 31.53 14.98 4.18
N PHE A 359 31.78 16.18 4.71
CA PHE A 359 30.99 16.84 5.75
C PHE A 359 29.48 16.63 5.61
N GLY A 360 28.92 16.86 4.42
CA GLY A 360 27.48 16.75 4.20
C GLY A 360 26.93 15.34 4.39
N HIS A 361 27.67 14.31 3.97
CA HIS A 361 27.30 12.92 4.20
C HIS A 361 27.31 12.60 5.69
N ILE A 362 28.36 13.05 6.39
CA ILE A 362 28.53 12.80 7.82
C ILE A 362 27.40 13.45 8.63
N VAL A 363 27.00 14.68 8.29
CA VAL A 363 25.85 15.34 8.95
C VAL A 363 24.59 14.48 8.82
N ASN A 364 24.33 13.89 7.65
CA ASN A 364 23.19 13.00 7.45
C ASN A 364 23.30 11.72 8.29
N GLU A 365 24.47 11.07 8.31
CA GLU A 365 24.71 9.88 9.14
C GLU A 365 24.51 10.15 10.64
N PHE A 366 24.89 11.34 11.13
CA PHE A 366 24.59 11.77 12.50
C PHE A 366 23.08 11.88 12.75
N PHE A 367 22.33 12.43 11.80
CA PHE A 367 20.88 12.52 11.89
C PHE A 367 20.23 11.13 11.93
N GLU A 368 20.58 10.24 11.00
CA GLU A 368 20.05 8.88 10.94
C GLU A 368 20.39 8.09 12.21
N HIS A 369 21.61 8.24 12.73
CA HIS A 369 22.08 7.52 13.91
C HIS A 369 21.44 8.01 15.23
N PHE A 370 21.31 9.33 15.42
CA PHE A 370 20.93 9.89 16.72
C PHE A 370 19.50 10.43 16.81
N VAL A 371 18.89 10.78 15.68
CA VAL A 371 17.67 11.59 15.64
C VAL A 371 16.49 10.82 15.04
N GLU A 372 16.66 10.18 13.88
CA GLU A 372 15.56 9.61 13.07
C GLU A 372 14.56 8.83 13.92
N GLU A 373 15.01 7.80 14.65
CA GLU A 373 14.11 6.88 15.39
C GLU A 373 13.30 7.56 16.51
N LYS A 374 13.71 8.75 16.96
CA LYS A 374 13.05 9.51 18.04
C LYS A 374 11.90 10.40 17.53
N LEU A 375 11.78 10.59 16.22
CA LEU A 375 10.76 11.45 15.61
C LEU A 375 9.41 10.74 15.52
N ILE A 376 8.68 10.70 16.65
CA ILE A 376 7.39 9.97 16.77
C ILE A 376 6.23 10.72 16.12
N GLN A 377 5.99 11.98 16.51
CA GLN A 377 4.98 12.84 15.89
C GLN A 377 5.38 13.23 14.46
N PRO A 378 4.47 13.73 13.62
CA PRO A 378 4.87 14.25 12.32
C PRO A 378 5.81 15.45 12.45
N VAL A 379 7.00 15.31 11.85
CA VAL A 379 8.04 16.34 11.84
C VAL A 379 8.58 16.49 10.42
N PHE A 380 8.60 17.72 9.92
CA PHE A 380 9.39 18.08 8.75
C PHE A 380 10.81 18.40 9.18
N VAL A 381 11.75 17.54 8.79
CA VAL A 381 13.19 17.81 8.94
C VAL A 381 13.66 18.45 7.64
N TYR A 382 14.24 19.64 7.70
CA TYR A 382 14.67 20.37 6.50
C TYR A 382 16.13 20.78 6.55
N GLY A 383 16.65 21.29 5.43
CA GLY A 383 18.05 21.73 5.34
C GLY A 383 19.01 20.56 5.16
N HIS A 384 18.64 19.62 4.29
CA HIS A 384 19.50 18.48 3.98
C HIS A 384 20.79 18.96 3.29
N PRO A 385 21.95 18.37 3.62
CA PRO A 385 23.22 18.73 2.99
C PRO A 385 23.19 18.60 1.47
N LEU A 386 23.92 19.49 0.80
CA LEU A 386 24.04 19.53 -0.66
C LEU A 386 24.54 18.20 -1.25
N ALA A 387 25.46 17.55 -0.55
CA ALA A 387 26.10 16.31 -0.97
C ALA A 387 25.09 15.17 -1.25
N ILE A 388 24.02 15.09 -0.45
CA ILE A 388 22.98 14.06 -0.57
C ILE A 388 21.72 14.54 -1.28
N SER A 389 21.77 15.72 -1.90
CA SER A 389 20.60 16.40 -2.47
C SER A 389 20.87 16.87 -3.90
N PRO A 390 21.20 15.98 -4.84
CA PRO A 390 21.71 16.33 -6.18
C PRO A 390 20.69 17.05 -7.08
N LEU A 391 19.40 17.02 -6.72
CA LEU A 391 18.29 17.59 -7.49
C LEU A 391 17.60 18.77 -6.78
N ALA A 392 18.00 19.07 -5.54
CA ALA A 392 17.41 20.14 -4.73
C ALA A 392 18.19 21.46 -4.86
N LYS A 393 17.49 22.58 -4.87
CA LYS A 393 18.09 23.91 -4.93
C LYS A 393 18.89 24.21 -3.65
N LYS A 394 20.06 24.86 -3.78
CA LYS A 394 20.86 25.29 -2.63
C LYS A 394 20.08 26.32 -1.83
N ASN A 395 20.22 26.27 -0.52
CA ASN A 395 19.74 27.35 0.32
C ASN A 395 20.54 28.63 0.02
N GLU A 396 19.84 29.78 0.00
CA GLU A 396 20.47 31.06 -0.33
C GLU A 396 21.36 31.61 0.80
N GLU A 397 21.05 31.29 2.05
CA GLU A 397 21.79 31.79 3.22
C GLU A 397 23.01 30.91 3.53
N ASP A 398 22.87 29.59 3.47
CA ASP A 398 23.95 28.63 3.67
C ASP A 398 24.00 27.55 2.56
N PRO A 399 24.88 27.69 1.56
CA PRO A 399 24.93 26.79 0.41
C PRO A 399 25.49 25.40 0.74
N ARG A 400 25.91 25.12 1.98
CA ARG A 400 26.21 23.75 2.46
C ARG A 400 24.95 22.89 2.47
N PHE A 401 23.79 23.51 2.60
CA PHE A 401 22.48 22.86 2.69
C PHE A 401 21.60 23.20 1.49
N THR A 402 20.48 22.49 1.39
CA THR A 402 19.49 22.65 0.34
C THR A 402 18.12 22.93 0.93
N ASP A 403 17.27 23.56 0.12
CA ASP A 403 15.85 23.78 0.44
C ASP A 403 15.07 22.47 0.22
N ARG A 404 15.44 21.44 0.98
CA ARG A 404 14.87 20.10 0.97
C ARG A 404 14.36 19.74 2.36
N PHE A 405 13.22 19.07 2.40
CA PHE A 405 12.72 18.43 3.60
C PHE A 405 12.37 16.97 3.39
N GLU A 406 12.38 16.23 4.49
CA GLU A 406 11.80 14.91 4.62
C GLU A 406 10.77 14.92 5.75
N LEU A 407 9.68 14.18 5.55
CA LEU A 407 8.64 13.99 6.54
C LEU A 407 8.92 12.73 7.33
N PHE A 408 9.13 12.87 8.63
CA PHE A 408 9.27 11.76 9.57
C PHE A 408 8.01 11.60 10.42
N ILE A 409 7.53 10.35 10.54
CA ILE A 409 6.46 9.94 11.45
C ILE A 409 6.84 8.57 11.99
N MET A 410 6.73 8.35 13.31
CA MET A 410 7.10 7.07 13.95
C MET A 410 8.53 6.61 13.61
N GLY A 411 9.46 7.57 13.57
CA GLY A 411 10.88 7.36 13.30
C GLY A 411 11.16 6.80 11.92
N ARG A 412 10.36 7.19 10.92
CA ARG A 412 10.47 6.72 9.53
C ARG A 412 10.13 7.83 8.55
N GLU A 413 10.89 7.90 7.47
CA GLU A 413 10.59 8.77 6.32
C GLU A 413 9.27 8.34 5.65
N HIS A 414 8.40 9.30 5.36
CA HIS A 414 7.11 9.10 4.67
C HIS A 414 7.01 9.92 3.39
N GLY A 415 7.79 10.99 3.27
CA GLY A 415 7.89 11.78 2.06
C GLY A 415 9.19 12.58 2.02
N ASN A 416 9.59 12.93 0.80
CA ASN A 416 10.78 13.70 0.48
C ASN A 416 10.39 14.78 -0.53
N ALA A 417 10.85 16.01 -0.33
CA ALA A 417 10.40 17.16 -1.10
C ALA A 417 11.43 18.27 -1.08
N PHE A 418 11.45 19.10 -2.12
CA PHE A 418 12.40 20.19 -2.21
C PHE A 418 11.93 21.30 -3.16
N THR A 419 12.56 22.46 -3.00
CA THR A 419 12.60 23.47 -4.05
C THR A 419 13.49 22.92 -5.16
N GLU A 420 12.93 22.84 -6.36
CA GLU A 420 13.58 22.19 -7.48
C GLU A 420 14.80 22.94 -7.98
N LEU A 421 15.90 22.21 -8.20
CA LEU A 421 17.04 22.78 -8.90
C LEU A 421 16.66 23.02 -10.36
N ASN A 422 16.58 24.28 -10.74
CA ASN A 422 16.22 24.70 -12.08
C ASN A 422 17.36 25.40 -12.85
N ASP A 423 18.58 25.46 -12.27
CA ASP A 423 19.79 25.92 -12.95
C ASP A 423 20.44 24.74 -13.71
N PRO A 424 20.38 24.70 -15.06
CA PRO A 424 20.96 23.59 -15.83
C PRO A 424 22.49 23.52 -15.72
N VAL A 425 23.17 24.63 -15.43
CA VAL A 425 24.63 24.66 -15.26
C VAL A 425 25.03 24.03 -13.93
N ASP A 426 24.31 24.32 -12.84
CA ASP A 426 24.53 23.66 -11.56
C ASP A 426 24.12 22.18 -11.65
N GLN A 427 22.98 21.86 -12.27
CA GLN A 427 22.52 20.47 -12.43
C GLN A 427 23.55 19.60 -13.16
N ARG A 428 24.16 20.12 -14.24
CA ARG A 428 25.23 19.44 -14.96
C ARG A 428 26.41 19.10 -14.04
N ARG A 429 26.87 20.07 -13.24
CA ARG A 429 27.98 19.86 -12.29
C ARG A 429 27.64 18.81 -11.24
N ARG A 430 26.39 18.76 -10.79
CA ARG A 430 25.93 17.74 -9.84
C ARG A 430 25.88 16.35 -10.44
N PHE A 431 25.44 16.21 -11.69
CA PHE A 431 25.55 14.94 -12.40
C PHE A 431 27.00 14.52 -12.66
N GLU A 432 27.91 15.47 -12.96
CA GLU A 432 29.34 15.17 -13.07
C GLU A 432 29.92 14.65 -11.74
N ALA A 433 29.52 15.23 -10.61
CA ALA A 433 29.91 14.74 -9.28
C ALA A 433 29.35 13.34 -8.98
N GLN A 434 28.07 13.10 -9.26
CA GLN A 434 27.43 11.79 -9.09
C GLN A 434 28.06 10.70 -9.99
N VAL A 435 28.43 11.04 -11.22
CA VAL A 435 29.17 10.12 -12.10
C VAL A 435 30.55 9.79 -11.51
N ALA A 436 31.24 10.77 -10.91
CA ALA A 436 32.52 10.53 -10.26
C ALA A 436 32.39 9.65 -9.00
N GLU A 437 31.35 9.85 -8.18
CA GLU A 437 31.03 8.99 -7.04
C GLU A 437 30.74 7.54 -7.49
N ARG A 438 30.01 7.40 -8.60
CA ARG A 438 29.73 6.09 -9.20
C ARG A 438 30.97 5.38 -9.72
N GLU A 439 31.88 6.10 -10.38
CA GLU A 439 33.19 5.58 -10.76
C GLU A 439 34.05 5.22 -9.54
N GLY A 440 33.81 5.89 -8.40
CA GLY A 440 34.38 5.61 -7.08
C GLY A 440 33.79 4.40 -6.35
N GLY A 441 32.74 3.77 -6.89
CA GLY A 441 32.13 2.55 -6.35
C GLY A 441 30.74 2.69 -5.75
N ASP A 442 30.11 3.86 -5.82
CA ASP A 442 28.71 4.04 -5.45
C ASP A 442 27.77 3.55 -6.56
N ASP A 443 27.23 2.33 -6.41
CA ASP A 443 26.32 1.73 -7.38
C ASP A 443 24.94 2.42 -7.46
N GLU A 444 24.61 3.32 -6.53
CA GLU A 444 23.31 4.01 -6.41
C GLU A 444 23.32 5.45 -6.93
N ALA A 445 24.51 6.05 -7.11
CA ALA A 445 24.68 7.41 -7.61
C ALA A 445 24.07 7.64 -9.01
N HIS A 446 23.61 8.87 -9.26
CA HIS A 446 22.92 9.24 -10.50
C HIS A 446 23.79 9.09 -11.75
N ARG A 447 23.13 8.80 -12.87
CA ARG A 447 23.74 8.83 -14.20
C ARG A 447 23.55 10.19 -14.86
N MET A 448 24.42 10.51 -15.82
CA MET A 448 24.26 11.68 -16.67
C MET A 448 23.05 11.49 -17.61
N ASP A 449 21.99 12.28 -17.42
CA ASP A 449 20.86 12.39 -18.35
C ASP A 449 20.97 13.70 -19.15
N THR A 450 21.50 13.59 -20.37
CA THR A 450 21.69 14.75 -21.26
C THR A 450 20.38 15.30 -21.81
N ASP A 451 19.35 14.46 -21.97
CA ASP A 451 18.03 14.89 -22.45
C ASP A 451 17.30 15.70 -21.37
N TYR A 452 17.45 15.31 -20.10
CA TYR A 452 16.92 16.10 -18.98
C TYR A 452 17.62 17.47 -18.87
N LEU A 453 18.95 17.51 -19.02
CA LEU A 453 19.69 18.77 -19.04
C LEU A 453 19.22 19.67 -20.19
N GLU A 454 19.04 19.12 -21.39
CA GLU A 454 18.51 19.87 -22.53
C GLU A 454 17.10 20.42 -22.24
N ALA A 455 16.22 19.63 -21.63
CA ALA A 455 14.91 20.12 -21.20
C ALA A 455 15.01 21.29 -20.21
N MET A 456 15.90 21.22 -19.22
CA MET A 456 16.15 22.33 -18.30
C MET A 456 16.70 23.58 -18.98
N GLU A 457 17.50 23.42 -20.05
CA GLU A 457 18.04 24.53 -20.85
C GLU A 457 16.95 25.29 -21.63
N TYR A 458 15.79 24.67 -21.91
CA TYR A 458 14.59 25.37 -22.40
C TYR A 458 13.85 26.18 -21.33
N GLY A 459 14.19 25.97 -20.06
CA GLY A 459 13.70 26.72 -18.91
C GLY A 459 12.72 25.92 -18.05
N LEU A 460 13.19 25.46 -16.89
CA LEU A 460 12.35 24.98 -15.79
C LEU A 460 11.99 26.18 -14.88
N PRO A 461 10.70 26.56 -14.71
CA PRO A 461 10.33 27.59 -13.74
C PRO A 461 10.72 27.17 -12.31
N PRO A 462 10.84 28.11 -11.35
CA PRO A 462 10.89 27.78 -9.93
C PRO A 462 9.75 26.82 -9.61
N THR A 463 10.03 25.69 -8.97
CA THR A 463 9.06 24.60 -8.80
C THR A 463 9.28 24.01 -7.40
N GLY A 464 8.22 23.59 -6.75
CA GLY A 464 8.28 22.70 -5.58
C GLY A 464 7.85 21.30 -5.99
N GLY A 465 8.60 20.28 -5.58
CA GLY A 465 8.25 18.88 -5.81
C GLY A 465 8.11 18.09 -4.52
N LEU A 466 7.31 17.03 -4.59
CA LEU A 466 7.02 16.14 -3.47
C LEU A 466 6.91 14.70 -3.95
N GLY A 467 7.59 13.80 -3.24
CA GLY A 467 7.37 12.36 -3.27
C GLY A 467 6.80 11.88 -1.93
N ILE A 468 5.75 11.05 -1.94
CA ILE A 468 5.24 10.34 -0.74
C ILE A 468 5.18 8.84 -1.01
N GLY A 469 5.72 8.05 -0.09
CA GLY A 469 5.58 6.60 -0.09
C GLY A 469 4.17 6.18 0.31
N ILE A 470 3.30 5.89 -0.67
CA ILE A 470 1.90 5.53 -0.41
C ILE A 470 1.77 4.32 0.48
N ASP A 471 2.62 3.30 0.30
CA ASP A 471 2.56 2.11 1.12
C ASP A 471 2.84 2.42 2.60
N ARG A 472 3.79 3.30 2.89
CA ARG A 472 4.09 3.75 4.26
C ARG A 472 2.95 4.57 4.85
N LEU A 473 2.33 5.47 4.06
CA LEU A 473 1.14 6.21 4.47
C LEU A 473 -0.03 5.26 4.81
N VAL A 474 -0.28 4.24 3.98
CA VAL A 474 -1.30 3.23 4.27
C VAL A 474 -0.95 2.49 5.54
N MET A 475 0.30 2.05 5.73
CA MET A 475 0.73 1.39 6.97
C MET A 475 0.38 2.22 8.20
N LEU A 476 0.71 3.51 8.18
CA LEU A 476 0.43 4.45 9.25
C LEU A 476 -1.07 4.52 9.55
N LEU A 477 -1.90 4.75 8.53
CA LEU A 477 -3.34 4.94 8.66
C LEU A 477 -4.12 3.63 8.94
N THR A 478 -3.51 2.46 8.74
CA THR A 478 -4.12 1.15 9.03
C THR A 478 -3.44 0.42 10.20
N ASN A 479 -2.59 1.11 10.97
CA ASN A 479 -1.83 0.53 12.09
C ASN A 479 -1.14 -0.79 11.72
N SER A 480 -0.51 -0.82 10.55
CA SER A 480 0.13 -2.02 10.01
C SER A 480 1.65 -1.98 10.25
N ALA A 481 2.15 -3.01 10.91
CA ALA A 481 3.56 -3.09 11.32
C ALA A 481 4.51 -3.35 10.14
N SER A 482 4.03 -4.01 9.07
CA SER A 482 4.82 -4.31 7.88
C SER A 482 4.16 -3.82 6.59
N ILE A 483 4.99 -3.40 5.63
CA ILE A 483 4.56 -3.11 4.25
C ILE A 483 3.85 -4.29 3.59
N ARG A 484 4.18 -5.52 4.01
CA ARG A 484 3.55 -6.75 3.51
C ARG A 484 2.09 -6.88 3.93
N ASP A 485 1.65 -6.17 4.95
CA ASP A 485 0.25 -6.16 5.38
C ASP A 485 -0.62 -5.24 4.50
N VAL A 486 0.02 -4.28 3.80
CA VAL A 486 -0.67 -3.30 2.94
C VAL A 486 -0.44 -3.54 1.45
N LEU A 487 0.27 -4.61 1.10
CA LEU A 487 0.44 -5.13 -0.26
C LEU A 487 -0.33 -6.45 -0.42
N LEU A 488 -1.20 -6.53 -1.43
CA LEU A 488 -1.97 -7.76 -1.69
C LEU A 488 -1.03 -8.94 -1.95
N PHE A 489 0.00 -8.71 -2.76
CA PHE A 489 0.98 -9.72 -3.16
C PHE A 489 2.41 -9.17 -2.99
N PRO A 490 2.96 -9.16 -1.76
CA PRO A 490 4.34 -8.73 -1.54
C PRO A 490 5.33 -9.72 -2.17
N LEU A 491 6.52 -9.26 -2.51
CA LEU A 491 7.55 -10.15 -3.06
C LEU A 491 8.00 -11.15 -1.99
N MET A 492 7.95 -12.44 -2.33
CA MET A 492 8.35 -13.54 -1.46
C MET A 492 9.60 -14.21 -2.01
N ARG A 493 10.49 -14.68 -1.12
CA ARG A 493 11.58 -15.58 -1.52
C ARG A 493 10.98 -16.85 -2.14
N SER A 494 11.61 -17.38 -3.18
CA SER A 494 11.21 -18.67 -3.75
C SER A 494 11.34 -19.76 -2.69
N GLN A 495 10.38 -20.67 -2.66
CA GLN A 495 10.59 -21.97 -2.05
C GLN A 495 11.38 -22.81 -3.07
N SER A 496 12.31 -23.63 -2.61
CA SER A 496 12.92 -24.65 -3.46
C SER A 496 11.79 -25.47 -4.09
N GLN A 497 11.74 -25.52 -5.42
CA GLN A 497 10.85 -26.45 -6.10
C GLN A 497 11.36 -27.86 -5.75
N GLU A 498 10.60 -28.59 -4.94
CA GLU A 498 10.78 -30.04 -4.77
C GLU A 498 10.15 -30.81 -5.93
#